data_AF-A0A401Q9T9-F1
#
_entry.id   AF-A0A401Q9T9-F1
#
_cell.length_a   1.000
_cell.length_b   1.000
_cell.length_c   1.000
_cell.angle_alpha   90.00
_cell.angle_beta   90.00
_cell.angle_gamma   90.00
#
_symmetry.space_group_name_H-M   'P 1'
#
loop_
_entity.id
_entity.type
_entity.pdbx_description
1 polymer ?
#
loop_
_entity_poly.entity_id
_entity_poly.type
_entity_poly.pdbx_seq_one_letter_code
_entity_poly.pdbx_strand_id
1 'polypeptide(L)'
;MEGGDRSERYANLPVTLLPVCVRQEIPVLIEEDQMLMRQVLQDARLTGLQQEGAAILVKLRRETVSISGSKDCTPDMELTCALYNQVDEEVHRLVQVSNQRQRDLENLAKFWRFEEQFREVSDWFRDTGQPQMDEYGEMGDSLPALRKKQQEFCIFNHAALEYCQKAQGLLRDMVHWEAATSPQLGAFVDRLQDYRTQLTDFTQRAEQCRLTIDRAIRLYEFFKM
;
A
#
# COMPACT_ATOMS: atom_id res chain seq x y z
N MET A 1 2.34 -35.33 -11.18
CA MET A 1 1.34 -34.90 -10.18
C MET A 1 1.99 -33.79 -9.37
N GLU A 2 1.89 -32.55 -9.81
CA GLU A 2 2.24 -31.34 -9.03
C GLU A 2 1.57 -30.17 -9.77
N GLY A 3 0.28 -30.01 -9.53
CA GLY A 3 -0.57 -28.97 -10.12
C GLY A 3 -1.59 -28.52 -9.08
N GLY A 4 -1.15 -28.37 -7.83
CA GLY A 4 -1.95 -27.73 -6.81
C GLY A 4 -2.07 -26.25 -7.17
N ASP A 5 -3.29 -25.80 -7.39
CA ASP A 5 -3.65 -24.45 -7.79
C ASP A 5 -2.99 -23.44 -6.85
N ARG A 6 -2.07 -22.64 -7.40
CA ARG A 6 -1.32 -21.64 -6.63
C ARG A 6 -2.26 -20.59 -6.03
N SER A 7 -3.44 -20.41 -6.64
CA SER A 7 -4.49 -19.50 -6.17
C SER A 7 -5.10 -19.93 -4.83
N GLU A 8 -5.24 -21.24 -4.59
CA GLU A 8 -5.83 -21.77 -3.36
C GLU A 8 -4.91 -21.62 -2.14
N ARG A 9 -3.59 -21.59 -2.35
CA ARG A 9 -2.61 -21.49 -1.25
C ARG A 9 -2.63 -20.15 -0.53
N TYR A 10 -3.17 -19.11 -1.14
CA TYR A 10 -3.16 -17.76 -0.57
C TYR A 10 -4.56 -17.17 -0.36
N ALA A 11 -5.62 -17.85 -0.83
CA ALA A 11 -6.99 -17.38 -0.78
C ALA A 11 -7.53 -17.11 0.65
N ASN A 12 -6.90 -17.68 1.68
CA ASN A 12 -7.34 -17.58 3.08
C ASN A 12 -6.22 -17.18 4.06
N LEU A 13 -5.04 -16.78 3.59
CA LEU A 13 -3.97 -16.37 4.51
C LEU A 13 -4.15 -14.90 4.91
N PRO A 14 -4.11 -14.58 6.22
CA PRO A 14 -4.01 -13.19 6.65
C PRO A 14 -2.75 -12.56 6.05
N VAL A 15 -2.88 -11.29 5.68
CA VAL A 15 -1.89 -10.43 4.99
C VAL A 15 -0.46 -10.54 5.53
N THR A 16 -0.27 -10.90 6.80
CA THR A 16 1.03 -11.00 7.49
C THR A 16 1.70 -12.37 7.47
N LEU A 17 1.07 -13.41 6.90
CA LEU A 17 1.69 -14.72 6.66
C LEU A 17 2.16 -14.90 5.21
N LEU A 18 1.97 -13.89 4.36
CA LEU A 18 2.41 -13.89 2.98
C LEU A 18 3.94 -13.70 2.95
N PRO A 19 4.74 -14.70 2.54
CA PRO A 19 6.19 -14.58 2.53
C PRO A 19 6.65 -13.49 1.56
N VAL A 20 7.92 -13.06 1.63
CA VAL A 20 8.53 -12.06 0.73
C VAL A 20 8.30 -12.37 -0.76
N CYS A 21 8.05 -13.64 -1.12
CA CYS A 21 7.64 -14.08 -2.46
C CYS A 21 6.34 -13.44 -2.95
N VAL A 22 5.41 -13.12 -2.05
CA VAL A 22 4.10 -12.56 -2.41
C VAL A 22 4.22 -11.11 -2.89
N ARG A 23 5.25 -10.37 -2.46
CA ARG A 23 5.51 -9.00 -2.92
C ARG A 23 5.61 -8.90 -4.44
N GLN A 24 6.32 -9.83 -5.06
CA GLN A 24 6.51 -9.88 -6.52
C GLN A 24 5.28 -10.45 -7.24
N GLU A 25 4.46 -11.23 -6.53
CA GLU A 25 3.28 -11.89 -7.05
C GLU A 25 2.02 -11.01 -6.97
N ILE A 26 1.96 -9.98 -6.11
CA ILE A 26 0.78 -9.10 -5.98
C ILE A 26 0.29 -8.53 -7.33
N PRO A 27 1.15 -7.96 -8.21
CA PRO A 27 0.69 -7.46 -9.50
C PRO A 27 0.09 -8.55 -10.38
N VAL A 28 0.69 -9.75 -10.35
CA VAL A 28 0.22 -10.92 -11.09
C VAL A 28 -1.13 -11.39 -10.54
N LEU A 29 -1.26 -11.48 -9.22
CA LEU A 29 -2.51 -11.86 -8.55
C LEU A 29 -3.65 -10.87 -8.81
N ILE A 30 -3.36 -9.57 -8.89
CA ILE A 30 -4.36 -8.55 -9.26
C ILE A 30 -4.81 -8.77 -10.71
N GLU A 31 -3.86 -8.97 -11.63
CA GLU A 31 -4.17 -9.18 -13.05
C GLU A 31 -4.97 -10.47 -13.29
N GLU A 32 -4.58 -11.55 -12.62
CA GLU A 32 -5.28 -12.83 -12.62
C GLU A 32 -6.71 -12.69 -12.09
N ASP A 33 -6.92 -12.04 -10.94
CA ASP A 33 -8.26 -11.84 -10.36
C ASP A 33 -9.16 -10.99 -11.28
N GLN A 34 -8.61 -9.93 -11.86
CA GLN A 34 -9.31 -9.09 -12.85
C GLN A 34 -9.65 -9.86 -14.13
N MET A 35 -8.77 -10.76 -14.58
CA MET A 35 -9.04 -11.60 -15.74
C MET A 35 -10.15 -12.60 -15.44
N LEU A 36 -10.07 -13.32 -14.33
CA LEU A 36 -11.06 -14.30 -13.91
C LEU A 36 -12.43 -13.66 -13.72
N MET A 37 -12.50 -12.51 -13.03
CA MET A 37 -13.74 -11.78 -12.86
C MET A 37 -14.33 -11.33 -14.21
N ARG A 38 -13.49 -10.83 -15.13
CA ARG A 38 -13.95 -10.49 -16.49
C ARG A 38 -14.52 -11.69 -17.24
N GLN A 39 -13.87 -12.85 -17.15
CA GLN A 39 -14.35 -14.08 -17.79
C GLN A 39 -15.72 -14.50 -17.25
N VAL A 40 -15.90 -14.46 -15.92
CA VAL A 40 -17.19 -14.81 -15.29
C VAL A 40 -18.29 -13.84 -15.70
N LEU A 41 -18.04 -12.53 -15.64
CA LEU A 41 -19.04 -11.50 -15.95
C LEU A 41 -19.36 -11.39 -17.45
N GLN A 42 -18.51 -11.91 -18.32
CA GLN A 42 -18.72 -11.95 -19.78
C GLN A 42 -19.23 -13.30 -20.27
N ASP A 43 -19.46 -14.28 -19.38
CA ASP A 43 -20.02 -15.57 -19.78
C ASP A 43 -21.43 -15.37 -20.36
N ALA A 44 -21.57 -15.70 -21.65
CA ALA A 44 -22.80 -15.49 -22.41
C ALA A 44 -24.04 -16.16 -21.76
N ARG A 45 -23.85 -17.27 -21.06
CA ARG A 45 -24.94 -18.00 -20.37
C ARG A 45 -25.39 -17.23 -19.16
N LEU A 46 -24.44 -16.69 -18.39
CA LEU A 46 -24.73 -15.86 -17.23
C LEU A 46 -25.39 -14.55 -17.66
N THR A 47 -24.83 -13.85 -18.65
CA THR A 47 -25.38 -12.58 -19.13
C THR A 47 -26.77 -12.76 -19.73
N GLY A 48 -26.99 -13.85 -20.49
CA GLY A 48 -28.31 -14.18 -21.03
C GLY A 48 -29.33 -14.46 -19.93
N LEU A 49 -28.93 -15.23 -18.91
CA LEU A 49 -29.79 -15.50 -17.75
C LEU A 49 -30.16 -14.20 -17.01
N GLN A 50 -29.20 -13.30 -16.76
CA GLN A 50 -29.45 -12.04 -16.06
C GLN A 50 -30.33 -11.05 -16.84
N GLN A 51 -30.24 -11.03 -18.17
CA GLN A 51 -31.02 -10.11 -19.02
C GLN A 51 -32.45 -10.59 -19.25
N GLU A 52 -32.64 -11.90 -19.49
CA GLU A 52 -33.91 -12.43 -19.96
C GLU A 52 -34.62 -13.30 -18.91
N GLY A 53 -33.89 -13.83 -17.92
CA GLY A 53 -34.39 -14.83 -16.98
C GLY A 53 -35.60 -14.37 -16.18
N ALA A 54 -35.58 -13.16 -15.63
CA ALA A 54 -36.72 -12.60 -14.91
C ALA A 54 -38.00 -12.48 -15.79
N ALA A 55 -37.84 -12.06 -17.05
CA ALA A 55 -38.95 -11.93 -17.99
C ALA A 55 -39.51 -13.30 -18.39
N ILE A 56 -38.62 -14.28 -18.62
CA ILE A 56 -38.99 -15.67 -18.92
C ILE A 56 -39.74 -16.28 -17.74
N LEU A 57 -39.27 -16.11 -16.50
CA LEU A 57 -39.94 -16.62 -15.30
C LEU A 57 -41.34 -16.03 -15.12
N VAL A 58 -41.50 -14.71 -15.33
CA VAL A 58 -42.82 -14.05 -15.26
C VAL A 58 -43.77 -14.60 -16.33
N LYS A 59 -43.28 -14.82 -17.55
CA LYS A 59 -44.07 -15.39 -18.65
C LYS A 59 -44.48 -16.83 -18.35
N LEU A 60 -43.54 -17.68 -17.94
CA LEU A 60 -43.78 -19.07 -17.57
C LEU A 60 -44.79 -19.19 -16.42
N ARG A 61 -44.70 -18.30 -15.41
CA ARG A 61 -45.66 -18.25 -14.31
C ARG A 61 -47.08 -17.91 -14.78
N ARG A 62 -47.22 -16.94 -15.70
CA ARG A 62 -48.52 -16.60 -16.30
C ARG A 62 -49.12 -17.78 -17.07
N GLU A 63 -48.32 -18.41 -17.93
CA GLU A 63 -48.77 -19.55 -18.74
C GLU A 63 -49.19 -20.74 -17.87
N THR A 64 -48.44 -21.03 -16.80
CA THR A 64 -48.76 -22.14 -15.86
C THR A 64 -50.09 -21.91 -15.13
N VAL A 65 -50.37 -20.68 -14.70
CA VAL A 65 -51.65 -20.31 -14.07
C VAL A 65 -52.79 -20.39 -15.09
N SER A 66 -52.56 -19.99 -16.34
CA SER A 66 -53.57 -20.09 -17.41
C SER A 66 -53.91 -21.54 -17.77
N ILE A 67 -52.95 -22.46 -17.74
CA ILE A 67 -53.14 -23.88 -18.11
C ILE A 67 -53.76 -24.68 -16.96
N SER A 68 -53.29 -24.47 -15.73
CA SER A 68 -53.74 -25.25 -14.56
C SER A 68 -55.06 -24.75 -13.96
N GLY A 69 -55.46 -23.51 -14.25
CA GLY A 69 -56.65 -22.87 -13.65
C GLY A 69 -56.53 -22.61 -12.14
N SER A 70 -55.43 -23.02 -11.50
CA SER A 70 -55.08 -22.74 -10.12
C SER A 70 -54.09 -21.58 -10.04
N LYS A 71 -54.20 -20.78 -8.96
CA LYS A 71 -53.21 -19.75 -8.63
C LYS A 71 -51.97 -20.34 -7.94
N ASP A 72 -52.01 -21.62 -7.58
CA ASP A 72 -50.92 -22.28 -6.89
C ASP A 72 -49.77 -22.52 -7.88
N CYS A 73 -48.58 -22.05 -7.50
CA CYS A 73 -47.37 -22.31 -8.28
C CYS A 73 -47.03 -23.80 -8.16
N THR A 74 -46.73 -24.44 -9.29
CA THR A 74 -46.24 -25.82 -9.23
C THR A 74 -44.89 -25.85 -8.50
N PRO A 75 -44.57 -26.93 -7.75
CA PRO A 75 -43.30 -27.02 -7.03
C PRO A 75 -42.08 -26.84 -7.96
N ASP A 76 -42.18 -27.28 -9.20
CA ASP A 76 -41.14 -27.10 -10.22
C ASP A 76 -40.95 -25.61 -10.61
N MET A 77 -42.03 -24.82 -10.64
CA MET A 77 -41.95 -23.38 -10.89
C MET A 77 -41.27 -22.65 -9.73
N GLU A 78 -41.65 -22.99 -8.50
CA GLU A 78 -41.03 -22.42 -7.30
C GLU A 78 -39.54 -22.76 -7.23
N LEU A 79 -39.17 -24.00 -7.53
CA LEU A 79 -37.78 -24.44 -7.61
C LEU A 79 -37.01 -23.67 -8.70
N THR A 80 -37.59 -23.48 -9.88
CA THR A 80 -36.93 -22.73 -10.97
C THR A 80 -36.70 -21.27 -10.59
N CYS A 81 -37.68 -20.62 -9.93
CA CYS A 81 -37.51 -19.26 -9.40
C CYS A 81 -36.43 -19.19 -8.32
N ALA A 82 -36.41 -20.16 -7.41
CA ALA A 82 -35.41 -20.24 -6.34
C ALA A 82 -33.99 -20.40 -6.91
N LEU A 83 -33.79 -21.28 -7.90
CA LEU A 83 -32.50 -21.48 -8.55
C LEU A 83 -32.02 -20.22 -9.28
N TYR A 84 -32.91 -19.51 -9.98
CA TYR A 84 -32.57 -18.23 -10.61
C TYR A 84 -32.11 -17.19 -9.59
N ASN A 85 -32.87 -17.00 -8.51
CA ASN A 85 -32.51 -16.06 -7.44
C ASN A 85 -31.18 -16.44 -6.79
N GLN A 86 -30.93 -17.74 -6.57
CA GLN A 86 -29.68 -18.23 -6.00
C GLN A 86 -28.49 -17.91 -6.92
N VAL A 87 -28.62 -18.10 -8.24
CA VAL A 87 -27.56 -17.74 -9.19
C VAL A 87 -27.28 -16.23 -9.14
N ASP A 88 -28.32 -15.41 -9.10
CA ASP A 88 -28.15 -13.95 -8.99
C ASP A 88 -27.46 -13.54 -7.69
N GLU A 89 -27.88 -14.11 -6.54
CA GLU A 89 -27.27 -13.86 -5.24
C GLU A 89 -25.79 -14.27 -5.19
N GLU A 90 -25.43 -15.43 -5.73
CA GLU A 90 -24.04 -15.89 -5.73
C GLU A 90 -23.16 -15.05 -6.67
N VAL A 91 -23.70 -14.53 -7.77
CA VAL A 91 -22.98 -13.58 -8.64
C VAL A 91 -22.73 -12.27 -7.91
N HIS A 92 -23.74 -11.75 -7.20
CA HIS A 92 -23.57 -10.56 -6.35
C HIS A 92 -22.51 -10.79 -5.27
N ARG A 93 -22.55 -11.92 -4.58
CA ARG A 93 -21.54 -12.28 -3.56
C ARG A 93 -20.15 -12.39 -4.18
N LEU A 94 -20.01 -13.04 -5.32
CA LEU A 94 -18.72 -13.18 -6.01
C LEU A 94 -18.12 -11.80 -6.36
N VAL A 95 -18.93 -10.90 -6.92
CA VAL A 95 -18.53 -9.52 -7.21
C VAL A 95 -18.08 -8.79 -5.94
N GLN A 96 -18.82 -8.94 -4.83
CA GLN A 96 -18.45 -8.33 -3.56
C GLN A 96 -17.11 -8.86 -3.03
N VAL A 97 -16.92 -10.18 -3.01
CA VAL A 97 -15.72 -10.83 -2.48
C VAL A 97 -14.49 -10.51 -3.32
N SER A 98 -14.58 -10.56 -4.65
CA SER A 98 -13.45 -10.21 -5.53
C SER A 98 -13.12 -8.72 -5.46
N ASN A 99 -14.12 -7.82 -5.43
CA ASN A 99 -13.85 -6.40 -5.23
C ASN A 99 -13.15 -6.14 -3.89
N GLN A 100 -13.52 -6.86 -2.83
CA GLN A 100 -12.86 -6.75 -1.53
C GLN A 100 -11.41 -7.25 -1.62
N ARG A 101 -11.19 -8.44 -2.19
CA ARG A 101 -9.84 -9.00 -2.40
C ARG A 101 -8.96 -8.06 -3.23
N GLN A 102 -9.49 -7.47 -4.30
CA GLN A 102 -8.74 -6.54 -5.13
C GLN A 102 -8.30 -5.31 -4.32
N ARG A 103 -9.19 -4.71 -3.52
CA ARG A 103 -8.81 -3.59 -2.63
C ARG A 103 -7.74 -4.00 -1.62
N ASP A 104 -7.84 -5.21 -1.07
CA ASP A 104 -6.86 -5.71 -0.10
C ASP A 104 -5.48 -5.91 -0.75
N LEU A 105 -5.44 -6.45 -1.97
CA LEU A 105 -4.20 -6.58 -2.77
C LEU A 105 -3.61 -5.20 -3.16
N GLU A 106 -4.45 -4.24 -3.53
CA GLU A 106 -4.01 -2.87 -3.82
C GLU A 106 -3.44 -2.16 -2.59
N ASN A 107 -4.08 -2.36 -1.42
CA ASN A 107 -3.59 -1.82 -0.14
C ASN A 107 -2.27 -2.46 0.26
N LEU A 108 -2.14 -3.77 0.10
CA LEU A 108 -0.90 -4.51 0.24
C LEU A 108 0.21 -3.94 -0.66
N ALA A 109 -0.07 -3.71 -1.94
CA ALA A 109 0.90 -3.13 -2.87
C ALA A 109 1.37 -1.73 -2.42
N LYS A 110 0.44 -0.88 -1.97
CA LYS A 110 0.75 0.45 -1.42
C LYS A 110 1.63 0.35 -0.18
N PHE A 111 1.32 -0.58 0.73
CA PHE A 111 2.11 -0.82 1.93
C PHE A 111 3.55 -1.21 1.59
N TRP A 112 3.75 -2.17 0.69
CA TRP A 112 5.09 -2.62 0.31
C TRP A 112 5.91 -1.54 -0.38
N ARG A 113 5.28 -0.70 -1.20
CA ARG A 113 5.95 0.45 -1.83
C ARG A 113 6.35 1.48 -0.78
N PHE A 114 5.47 1.74 0.19
CA PHE A 114 5.77 2.61 1.32
C PHE A 114 6.94 2.08 2.15
N GLU A 115 6.94 0.79 2.48
CA GLU A 115 8.03 0.14 3.23
C GLU A 115 9.37 0.22 2.48
N GLU A 116 9.37 0.14 1.15
CA GLU A 116 10.57 0.32 0.32
C GLU A 116 11.15 1.71 0.40
N GLN A 117 10.30 2.72 0.20
CA GLN A 117 10.70 4.12 0.24
C GLN A 117 11.19 4.49 1.63
N PHE A 118 10.52 3.96 2.66
CA PHE A 118 10.94 4.11 4.04
C PHE A 118 12.31 3.49 4.29
N ARG A 119 12.54 2.27 3.80
CA ARG A 119 13.84 1.58 3.92
C ARG A 119 14.94 2.36 3.20
N GLU A 120 14.71 2.77 1.96
CA GLU A 120 15.66 3.56 1.16
C GLU A 120 16.12 4.81 1.90
N VAL A 121 15.18 5.58 2.47
CA VAL A 121 15.51 6.80 3.20
C VAL A 121 16.19 6.50 4.54
N SER A 122 15.73 5.46 5.24
CA SER A 122 16.37 5.00 6.50
C SER A 122 17.81 4.57 6.29
N ASP A 123 18.07 3.82 5.21
CA ASP A 123 19.39 3.34 4.83
C ASP A 123 20.29 4.52 4.47
N TRP A 124 19.79 5.50 3.71
CA TRP A 124 20.56 6.72 3.43
C TRP A 124 20.93 7.49 4.70
N PHE A 125 19.99 7.68 5.63
CA PHE A 125 20.28 8.36 6.90
C PHE A 125 21.35 7.63 7.71
N ARG A 126 21.26 6.31 7.82
CA ARG A 126 22.20 5.50 8.59
C ARG A 126 23.59 5.43 7.94
N ASP A 127 23.64 5.21 6.63
CA ASP A 127 24.87 4.83 5.95
C ASP A 127 25.62 6.05 5.37
N THR A 128 24.91 7.14 5.07
CA THR A 128 25.49 8.37 4.50
C THR A 128 25.27 9.59 5.38
N GLY A 129 24.04 9.84 5.81
CA GLY A 129 23.69 11.05 6.55
C GLY A 129 24.43 11.14 7.89
N GLN A 130 24.31 10.11 8.72
CA GLN A 130 24.88 10.08 10.07
C GLN A 130 26.41 10.19 10.06
N PRO A 131 27.16 9.37 9.29
CA PRO A 131 28.61 9.43 9.31
C PRO A 131 29.16 10.77 8.80
N GLN A 132 28.57 11.34 7.75
CA GLN A 132 28.99 12.65 7.24
C GLN A 132 28.69 13.76 8.24
N MET A 133 27.55 13.71 8.93
CA MET A 133 27.26 14.67 9.99
C MET A 133 28.26 14.63 11.14
N ASP A 134 28.69 13.43 11.53
CA ASP A 134 29.68 13.25 12.60
C ASP A 134 31.05 13.80 12.17
N GLU A 135 31.44 13.65 10.90
CA GLU A 135 32.64 14.26 10.30
C GLU A 135 32.61 15.80 10.33
N TYR A 136 31.42 16.41 10.16
CA TYR A 136 31.27 17.86 10.28
C TYR A 136 31.35 18.38 11.73
N GLY A 137 31.31 17.49 12.74
CA GLY A 137 31.49 17.83 14.14
C GLY A 137 32.90 18.32 14.51
N GLU A 138 33.93 17.90 13.77
CA GLU A 138 35.32 18.32 14.00
C GLU A 138 35.62 19.68 13.32
N MET A 139 35.82 20.76 14.06
CA MET A 139 36.14 22.06 13.44
C MET A 139 37.56 22.11 12.87
N GLY A 140 37.73 22.82 11.74
CA GLY A 140 39.05 23.12 11.19
C GLY A 140 39.70 24.35 11.85
N ASP A 141 41.01 24.32 12.04
CA ASP A 141 41.75 25.34 12.83
C ASP A 141 42.08 26.63 12.07
N SER A 142 41.60 26.79 10.83
CA SER A 142 41.92 27.96 10.01
C SER A 142 40.73 28.45 9.18
N LEU A 143 40.69 29.76 8.92
CA LEU A 143 39.63 30.40 8.13
C LEU A 143 39.47 29.77 6.71
N PRO A 144 40.54 29.48 5.94
CA PRO A 144 40.39 28.78 4.66
C PRO A 144 39.80 27.37 4.80
N ALA A 145 40.20 26.63 5.84
CA ALA A 145 39.66 25.30 6.12
C ALA A 145 38.18 25.35 6.51
N LEU A 146 37.78 26.32 7.35
CA LEU A 146 36.38 26.52 7.72
C LEU A 146 35.50 26.90 6.53
N ARG A 147 35.98 27.77 5.63
CA ARG A 147 35.22 28.13 4.41
C ARG A 147 35.08 26.95 3.44
N LYS A 148 36.13 26.15 3.27
CA LYS A 148 36.05 24.91 2.50
C LYS A 148 35.01 23.96 3.11
N LYS A 149 35.06 23.76 4.43
CA LYS A 149 34.12 22.91 5.16
C LYS A 149 32.67 23.42 5.08
N GLN A 150 32.46 24.74 5.10
CA GLN A 150 31.15 25.35 4.86
C GLN A 150 30.61 25.04 3.47
N GLN A 151 31.46 25.11 2.44
CA GLN A 151 31.04 24.79 1.07
C GLN A 151 30.68 23.31 0.91
N GLU A 152 31.50 22.41 1.46
CA GLU A 152 31.24 20.96 1.47
C GLU A 152 29.94 20.64 2.24
N PHE A 153 29.76 21.26 3.41
CA PHE A 153 28.55 21.13 4.20
C PHE A 153 27.32 21.65 3.46
N CYS A 154 27.40 22.76 2.72
CA CYS A 154 26.27 23.27 1.92
C CYS A 154 25.83 22.28 0.84
N ILE A 155 26.77 21.62 0.16
CA ILE A 155 26.48 20.59 -0.85
C ILE A 155 25.78 19.39 -0.18
N PHE A 156 26.35 18.90 0.92
CA PHE A 156 25.77 17.81 1.71
C PHE A 156 24.36 18.16 2.20
N ASN A 157 24.20 19.34 2.81
CA ASN A 157 22.95 19.78 3.41
C ASN A 157 21.84 19.93 2.37
N HIS A 158 22.17 20.27 1.12
CA HIS A 158 21.20 20.27 0.03
C HIS A 158 20.62 18.87 -0.21
N ALA A 159 21.47 17.85 -0.37
CA ALA A 159 21.03 16.46 -0.51
C ALA A 159 20.28 15.97 0.74
N ALA A 160 20.78 16.31 1.93
CA ALA A 160 20.15 15.95 3.19
C ALA A 160 18.74 16.53 3.34
N LEU A 161 18.52 17.75 2.88
CA LEU A 161 17.19 18.39 2.87
C LEU A 161 16.22 17.65 1.94
N GLU A 162 16.65 17.16 0.78
CA GLU A 162 15.80 16.36 -0.11
C GLU A 162 15.34 15.06 0.56
N TYR A 163 16.26 14.34 1.21
CA TYR A 163 15.92 13.14 1.97
C TYR A 163 15.03 13.46 3.18
N CYS A 164 15.24 14.58 3.86
CA CYS A 164 14.36 15.03 4.95
C CYS A 164 12.95 15.36 4.46
N GLN A 165 12.81 16.01 3.29
CA GLN A 165 11.50 16.27 2.68
C GLN A 165 10.80 14.97 2.28
N LYS A 166 11.53 14.02 1.69
CA LYS A 166 11.01 12.69 1.37
C LYS A 166 10.55 11.96 2.64
N ALA A 167 11.36 11.99 3.70
CA ALA A 167 11.03 11.41 5.00
C ALA A 167 9.76 12.03 5.62
N GLN A 168 9.62 13.35 5.57
CA GLN A 168 8.43 14.05 6.05
C GLN A 168 7.18 13.66 5.23
N GLY A 169 7.32 13.51 3.92
CA GLY A 169 6.25 12.99 3.06
C GLY A 169 5.78 11.60 3.50
N LEU A 170 6.72 10.69 3.73
CA LEU A 170 6.43 9.34 4.22
C LEU A 170 5.77 9.37 5.61
N LEU A 171 6.24 10.22 6.52
CA LEU A 171 5.62 10.39 7.85
C LEU A 171 4.20 10.95 7.81
N ARG A 172 3.85 11.74 6.78
CA ARG A 172 2.47 12.19 6.59
C ARG A 172 1.58 11.06 6.10
N ASP A 173 2.08 10.29 5.14
CA ASP A 173 1.36 9.15 4.57
C ASP A 173 1.21 8.01 5.61
N MET A 174 2.07 8.00 6.64
CA MET A 174 2.05 7.10 7.80
C MET A 174 0.72 7.10 8.58
N VAL A 175 0.04 8.25 8.69
CA VAL A 175 -1.20 8.38 9.47
C VAL A 175 -2.28 7.40 8.98
N HIS A 176 -2.27 7.08 7.69
CA HIS A 176 -3.17 6.09 7.11
C HIS A 176 -2.94 4.68 7.67
N TRP A 177 -1.69 4.32 7.94
CA TRP A 177 -1.30 2.99 8.39
C TRP A 177 -1.40 2.82 9.91
N GLU A 178 -1.15 3.88 10.68
CA GLU A 178 -1.37 3.89 12.14
C GLU A 178 -2.85 3.77 12.51
N ALA A 179 -3.75 4.30 11.69
CA ALA A 179 -5.19 4.19 11.92
C ALA A 179 -5.74 2.78 11.57
N ALA A 180 -5.06 2.03 10.70
CA ALA A 180 -5.49 0.73 10.22
C ALA A 180 -5.11 -0.45 11.16
N THR A 181 -4.71 -0.16 12.41
CA THR A 181 -3.96 -1.06 13.28
C THR A 181 -4.65 -2.42 13.51
N SER A 182 -4.23 -3.40 12.71
CA SER A 182 -4.21 -4.81 13.07
C SER A 182 -3.02 -5.06 14.01
N PRO A 183 -3.14 -5.90 15.05
CA PRO A 183 -2.02 -6.27 15.93
C PRO A 183 -0.81 -6.85 15.18
N GLN A 184 -1.01 -7.24 13.92
CA GLN A 184 0.00 -7.80 13.05
C GLN A 184 0.96 -6.74 12.46
N LEU A 185 0.66 -5.44 12.57
CA LEU A 185 1.50 -4.32 12.11
C LEU A 185 2.27 -3.62 13.24
N GLY A 186 2.16 -4.09 14.50
CA GLY A 186 2.76 -3.41 15.66
C GLY A 186 4.26 -3.18 15.53
N ALA A 187 5.03 -4.21 15.16
CA ALA A 187 6.48 -4.10 14.97
C ALA A 187 6.89 -3.13 13.83
N PHE A 188 6.00 -2.88 12.88
CA PHE A 188 6.23 -1.88 11.84
C PHE A 188 5.99 -0.47 12.39
N VAL A 189 4.91 -0.27 13.16
CA VAL A 189 4.61 1.01 13.83
C VAL A 189 5.72 1.41 14.80
N ASP A 190 6.29 0.48 15.55
CA ASP A 190 7.42 0.77 16.44
C ASP A 190 8.64 1.29 15.65
N ARG A 191 9.00 0.62 14.54
CA ARG A 191 10.08 1.08 13.65
C ARG A 191 9.81 2.46 13.05
N LEU A 192 8.54 2.77 12.76
CA LEU A 192 8.14 4.07 12.25
C LEU A 192 8.33 5.18 13.30
N GLN A 193 8.03 4.89 14.58
CA GLN A 193 8.25 5.85 15.66
C GLN A 193 9.74 6.09 15.93
N ASP A 194 10.56 5.04 15.89
CA ASP A 194 12.02 5.17 15.97
C ASP A 194 12.55 6.06 14.84
N TYR A 195 12.05 5.88 13.62
CA TYR A 195 12.43 6.68 12.46
C TYR A 195 12.03 8.14 12.58
N ARG A 196 10.84 8.44 13.14
CA ARG A 196 10.41 9.81 13.42
C ARG A 196 11.37 10.52 14.37
N THR A 197 11.82 9.82 15.40
CA THR A 197 12.82 10.31 16.36
C THR A 197 14.15 10.59 15.65
N GLN A 198 14.67 9.62 14.89
CA GLN A 198 15.91 9.76 14.13
C GLN A 198 15.90 10.95 13.16
N LEU A 199 14.81 11.15 12.42
CA LEU A 199 14.67 12.29 11.50
C LEU A 199 14.70 13.63 12.23
N THR A 200 14.03 13.71 13.37
CA THR A 200 13.99 14.94 14.19
C THR A 200 15.38 15.27 14.72
N ASP A 201 16.07 14.28 15.28
CA ASP A 201 17.43 14.46 15.79
C ASP A 201 18.44 14.83 14.69
N PHE A 202 18.30 14.22 13.50
CA PHE A 202 19.14 14.52 12.35
C PHE A 202 18.96 15.97 11.88
N THR A 203 17.71 16.40 11.65
CA THR A 203 17.41 17.76 11.18
C THR A 203 17.87 18.83 12.19
N GLN A 204 17.69 18.58 13.48
CA GLN A 204 18.17 19.47 14.53
C GLN A 204 19.70 19.61 14.53
N ARG A 205 20.42 18.48 14.47
CA ARG A 205 21.88 18.51 14.46
C ARG A 205 22.44 19.14 13.18
N ALA A 206 21.78 18.97 12.03
CA ALA A 206 22.19 19.59 10.78
C ALA A 206 22.11 21.12 10.87
N GLU A 207 21.00 21.64 11.41
CA GLU A 207 20.86 23.07 11.69
C GLU A 207 21.89 23.59 12.70
N GLN A 208 22.14 22.82 13.76
CA GLN A 208 23.16 23.19 14.76
C GLN A 208 24.56 23.23 14.15
N CYS A 209 24.91 22.27 13.30
CA CYS A 209 26.19 22.23 12.59
C CYS A 209 26.36 23.48 11.70
N ARG A 210 25.34 23.81 10.90
CA ARG A 210 25.30 25.02 10.06
C ARG A 210 25.59 26.29 10.85
N LEU A 211 24.84 26.51 11.94
CA LEU A 211 25.01 27.69 12.81
C LEU A 211 26.40 27.75 13.44
N THR A 212 26.96 26.60 13.76
CA THR A 212 28.27 26.46 14.41
C THR A 212 29.40 26.82 13.45
N ILE A 213 29.34 26.35 12.20
CA ILE A 213 30.27 26.75 11.12
C ILE A 213 30.19 28.26 10.85
N ASP A 214 28.98 28.80 10.70
CA ASP A 214 28.78 30.22 10.43
C ASP A 214 29.32 31.13 11.54
N ARG A 215 29.15 30.73 12.81
CA ARG A 215 29.69 31.45 13.97
C ARG A 215 31.22 31.41 13.99
N ALA A 216 31.82 30.25 13.74
CA ALA A 216 33.28 30.10 13.70
C ALA A 216 33.90 31.01 12.62
N ILE A 217 33.32 31.04 11.42
CA ILE A 217 33.78 31.91 10.33
C ILE A 217 33.73 33.38 10.75
N ARG A 218 32.60 33.85 11.32
CA ARG A 218 32.46 35.23 11.80
C ARG A 218 33.50 35.61 12.86
N LEU A 219 33.81 34.69 13.78
CA LEU A 219 34.84 34.91 14.79
C LEU A 219 36.23 35.05 14.16
N TYR A 220 36.61 34.14 13.27
CA TYR A 220 37.90 34.22 12.56
C TYR A 220 38.01 35.47 11.68
N GLU A 221 36.92 35.94 11.09
CA GLU A 221 36.89 37.20 10.34
C GLU A 221 37.08 38.41 11.25
N PHE A 222 36.46 38.41 12.43
CA PHE A 222 36.63 39.46 13.42
C PHE A 222 38.08 39.56 13.92
N PHE A 223 38.72 38.42 14.23
CA PHE A 223 40.12 38.40 14.69
C PHE A 223 41.16 38.67 13.58
N LYS A 224 40.74 38.74 12.32
CA LYS A 224 41.59 39.14 11.18
C LYS A 224 41.48 40.64 10.84
N MET A 225 40.55 41.38 11.44
CA MET A 225 40.48 42.85 11.40
C MET A 225 41.31 43.46 12.52
#